data_AF-A0A6N3J0F2-F1
#
_entry.id   AF-A0A6N3J0F2-F1
#
_cell.length_a   1.000
_cell.length_b   1.000
_cell.length_c   1.000
_cell.angle_alpha   90.00
_cell.angle_beta   90.00
_cell.angle_gamma   90.00
#
_symmetry.space_group_name_H-M   'P 1'
#
loop_
_entity.id
_entity.type
_entity.pdbx_description
1 polymer ?
#
loop_
_entity_poly.entity_id
_entity_poly.type
_entity_poly.pdbx_seq_one_letter_code
_entity_poly.pdbx_strand_id
1 'polypeptide(L)'
;MAVMPKNVKKARICDLKNMILPEMAPDQLKILGVKLEDFYPDNLADTQASNAGGIELIKLLERRTNELLRLGSELYVNKNHHSSSQIELVQQNIHVFMTQCMTLLKLASPSMPESEPYYKIIDRLVETAVYIGYYAGSNDTLALTDRYTDLGFEATVTRTQAGGQGKAKKTICLKELVIEMANCIYLDPDCVAASKENVAEAIYWIIRDFSAKGTNKGISALLKFSDRHPEQHTIYNWIKTITKPVNRLKTPKPSLAVIKAKLKRSFTDKQISSKIK
;
A
#
# COMPACT_ATOMS: atom_id res chain seq x y z
N MET A 1 -10.91 19.60 12.52
CA MET A 1 -10.46 18.90 11.30
C MET A 1 -9.23 18.07 11.64
N ALA A 2 -9.22 16.78 11.31
CA ALA A 2 -8.04 15.94 11.53
C ALA A 2 -6.88 16.43 10.64
N VAL A 3 -5.68 16.57 11.23
CA VAL A 3 -4.50 17.05 10.51
C VAL A 3 -4.00 15.94 9.57
N MET A 4 -3.98 16.23 8.26
CA MET A 4 -3.48 15.29 7.26
C MET A 4 -1.98 14.99 7.50
N PRO A 5 -1.55 13.71 7.50
CA PRO A 5 -0.14 13.36 7.64
C PRO A 5 0.75 14.05 6.59
N LYS A 6 1.93 14.53 6.97
CA LYS A 6 2.82 15.32 6.10
C LYS A 6 3.22 14.59 4.80
N ASN A 7 3.47 13.29 4.88
CA ASN A 7 3.79 12.44 3.74
C ASN A 7 2.61 12.32 2.76
N VAL A 8 1.40 12.14 3.28
CA VAL A 8 0.16 12.11 2.48
C VAL A 8 -0.09 13.47 1.83
N LYS A 9 0.11 14.56 2.58
CA LYS A 9 0.02 15.92 2.04
C LYS A 9 1.03 16.13 0.89
N LYS A 10 2.28 15.71 1.06
CA LYS A 10 3.32 15.82 0.02
C LYS A 10 2.97 15.02 -1.23
N ALA A 11 2.46 13.79 -1.07
CA ALA A 11 2.02 12.96 -2.18
C ALA A 11 0.87 13.62 -2.95
N ARG A 12 -0.14 14.13 -2.22
CA ARG A 12 -1.30 14.83 -2.82
C ARG A 12 -0.91 16.11 -3.58
N ILE A 13 0.08 16.84 -3.09
CA ILE A 13 0.61 18.01 -3.80
C ILE A 13 1.35 17.58 -5.08
N CYS A 14 2.14 16.51 -5.02
CA CYS A 14 2.82 15.95 -6.20
C CYS A 14 1.80 15.49 -7.26
N ASP A 15 0.71 14.91 -6.81
CA ASP A 15 -0.39 14.46 -7.64
C ASP A 15 -1.12 15.61 -8.34
N LEU A 16 -1.45 16.69 -7.62
CA LEU A 16 -2.02 17.89 -8.22
C LEU A 16 -1.08 18.52 -9.27
N LYS A 17 0.23 18.52 -9.02
CA LYS A 17 1.24 18.97 -10.00
C LYS A 17 1.27 18.15 -11.28
N ASN A 18 0.78 16.93 -11.23
CA ASN A 18 0.79 16.01 -12.36
C ASN A 18 -0.59 15.92 -13.04
N MET A 19 -1.60 16.66 -12.60
CA MET A 19 -2.89 16.74 -13.28
C MET A 19 -2.81 17.60 -14.54
N ILE A 20 -3.62 17.31 -15.55
CA ILE A 20 -3.67 18.12 -16.77
C ILE A 20 -4.36 19.46 -16.50
N LEU A 21 -5.46 19.46 -15.73
CA LEU A 21 -6.17 20.68 -15.30
C LEU A 21 -6.40 20.67 -13.78
N PRO A 22 -5.38 20.94 -12.95
CA PRO A 22 -5.54 21.02 -11.49
C PRO A 22 -6.60 22.05 -11.04
N GLU A 23 -6.90 23.04 -11.88
CA GLU A 23 -7.95 24.05 -11.68
C GLU A 23 -9.34 23.43 -11.47
N MET A 24 -9.56 22.24 -12.02
CA MET A 24 -10.82 21.52 -11.93
C MET A 24 -10.97 20.74 -10.62
N ALA A 25 -9.97 20.79 -9.73
CA ALA A 25 -10.03 20.22 -8.37
C ALA A 25 -9.92 21.29 -7.27
N PRO A 26 -10.81 22.31 -7.25
CA PRO A 26 -10.68 23.46 -6.35
C PRO A 26 -10.71 23.07 -4.87
N ASP A 27 -11.48 22.06 -4.50
CA ASP A 27 -11.55 21.56 -3.12
C ASP A 27 -10.22 20.93 -2.66
N GLN A 28 -9.51 20.23 -3.55
CA GLN A 28 -8.21 19.64 -3.20
C GLN A 28 -7.14 20.73 -3.01
N LEU A 29 -7.12 21.74 -3.89
CA LEU A 29 -6.25 22.91 -3.75
C LEU A 29 -6.47 23.60 -2.39
N LYS A 30 -7.74 23.82 -2.03
CA LYS A 30 -8.14 24.42 -0.74
C LYS A 30 -7.74 23.57 0.46
N ILE A 31 -8.01 22.26 0.43
CA ILE A 31 -7.66 21.32 1.51
C ILE A 31 -6.15 21.29 1.76
N LEU A 32 -5.35 21.35 0.68
CA LEU A 32 -3.90 21.26 0.77
C LEU A 32 -3.24 22.62 1.04
N GLY A 33 -3.97 23.73 0.84
CA GLY A 33 -3.48 25.08 1.05
C GLY A 33 -2.39 25.45 0.06
N VAL A 34 -2.55 25.03 -1.19
CA VAL A 34 -1.63 25.30 -2.31
C VAL A 34 -2.29 26.23 -3.31
N LYS A 35 -1.49 27.08 -3.96
CA LYS A 35 -1.97 27.95 -5.03
C LYS A 35 -1.69 27.31 -6.38
N LEU A 36 -2.53 27.59 -7.36
CA LEU A 36 -2.37 27.11 -8.73
C LEU A 36 -1.10 27.64 -9.40
N GLU A 37 -0.75 28.89 -9.09
CA GLU A 37 0.47 29.57 -9.53
C GLU A 37 1.74 28.78 -9.14
N ASP A 38 1.67 27.92 -8.12
CA ASP A 38 2.80 27.10 -7.67
C ASP A 38 3.09 25.91 -8.62
N PHE A 39 2.17 25.60 -9.54
CA PHE A 39 2.21 24.40 -10.37
C PHE A 39 2.39 24.71 -11.86
N TYR A 40 1.66 25.69 -12.39
CA TYR A 40 1.72 26.06 -13.80
C TYR A 40 1.74 27.58 -13.96
N PRO A 41 2.66 28.13 -14.77
CA PRO A 41 2.67 29.56 -15.09
C PRO A 41 1.53 29.95 -16.05
N ASP A 42 1.07 29.01 -16.88
CA ASP A 42 0.00 29.20 -17.86
C ASP A 42 -1.37 29.04 -17.18
N ASN A 43 -2.12 30.13 -17.02
CA ASN A 43 -3.41 30.11 -16.33
C ASN A 43 -4.58 29.74 -17.25
N LEU A 44 -5.41 28.80 -16.82
CA LEU A 44 -6.66 28.44 -17.49
C LEU A 44 -7.61 29.65 -17.62
N ALA A 45 -7.67 30.52 -16.63
CA ALA A 45 -8.54 31.70 -16.65
C ALA A 45 -8.16 32.67 -17.78
N ASP A 46 -6.86 32.86 -18.01
CA ASP A 46 -6.36 33.73 -19.09
C ASP A 46 -6.65 33.10 -20.47
N THR A 47 -6.58 31.77 -20.55
CA THR A 47 -6.93 31.00 -21.74
C THR A 47 -8.41 31.19 -22.10
N GLN A 48 -9.31 31.12 -21.10
CA GLN A 48 -10.75 31.32 -21.26
C GLN A 48 -11.11 32.76 -21.63
N ALA A 49 -10.34 33.74 -21.15
CA ALA A 49 -10.56 35.16 -21.44
C ALA A 49 -10.12 35.57 -22.86
N SER A 50 -9.47 34.67 -23.61
CA SER A 50 -9.04 34.94 -24.98
C SER A 50 -10.22 34.99 -25.96
N ASN A 51 -10.00 35.58 -27.14
CA ASN A 51 -11.02 35.68 -28.19
C ASN A 51 -11.48 34.32 -28.74
N ALA A 52 -10.69 33.26 -28.56
CA ALA A 52 -10.95 31.90 -29.01
C ALA A 52 -10.70 30.92 -27.86
N GLY A 53 -11.44 31.11 -26.76
CA GLY A 53 -11.22 30.41 -25.49
C GLY A 53 -11.26 28.88 -25.61
N GLY A 54 -12.14 28.34 -26.46
CA GLY A 54 -12.21 26.90 -26.71
C GLY A 54 -10.98 26.37 -27.44
N ILE A 55 -10.55 27.04 -28.51
CA ILE A 55 -9.35 26.65 -29.27
C ILE A 55 -8.09 26.80 -28.42
N GLU A 56 -7.96 27.90 -27.67
CA GLU A 56 -6.82 28.11 -26.77
C GLU A 56 -6.79 27.09 -25.63
N LEU A 57 -7.96 26.63 -25.16
CA LEU A 57 -8.05 25.53 -24.19
C LEU A 57 -7.47 24.22 -24.75
N ILE A 58 -7.76 23.88 -26.01
CA ILE A 58 -7.17 22.69 -26.63
C ILE A 58 -5.64 22.83 -26.74
N LYS A 59 -5.13 24.01 -27.12
CA LYS A 59 -3.68 24.28 -27.15
C LYS A 59 -3.05 24.18 -25.77
N LEU A 60 -3.73 24.65 -24.72
CA LEU A 60 -3.29 24.51 -23.34
C LEU A 60 -3.18 23.02 -22.94
N LEU A 61 -4.20 22.22 -23.26
CA LEU A 61 -4.19 20.77 -23.03
C LEU A 61 -3.04 20.09 -23.77
N GLU A 62 -2.79 20.46 -25.03
CA GLU A 62 -1.66 19.95 -25.81
C GLU A 62 -0.32 20.27 -25.14
N ARG A 63 -0.09 21.51 -24.71
CA ARG A 63 1.14 21.91 -24.01
C ARG A 63 1.33 21.12 -22.71
N ARG A 64 0.30 21.03 -21.87
CA ARG A 64 0.39 20.38 -20.56
C ARG A 64 0.57 18.86 -20.68
N THR A 65 -0.12 18.21 -21.61
CA THR A 65 0.06 16.77 -21.87
C THR A 65 1.48 16.45 -22.37
N ASN A 66 2.01 17.26 -23.29
CA ASN A 66 3.40 17.14 -23.76
C ASN A 66 4.42 17.28 -22.61
N GLU A 67 4.20 18.23 -21.70
CA GLU A 67 5.08 18.41 -20.54
C GLU A 67 5.04 17.21 -19.60
N LEU A 68 3.84 16.70 -19.28
CA LEU A 68 3.67 15.53 -18.40
C LEU A 68 4.30 14.26 -18.99
N LEU A 69 4.21 14.08 -20.31
CA LEU A 69 4.90 13.02 -21.04
C LEU A 69 6.43 13.16 -20.96
N ARG A 70 6.95 14.38 -21.19
CA ARG A 70 8.39 14.68 -21.09
C ARG A 70 8.94 14.40 -19.68
N LEU A 71 8.16 14.72 -18.65
CA LEU A 71 8.54 14.51 -17.26
C LEU A 71 8.41 13.05 -16.81
N GLY A 72 7.83 12.16 -17.62
CA GLY A 72 7.65 10.75 -17.29
C GLY A 72 6.73 10.55 -16.08
N SER A 73 5.65 11.33 -15.98
CA SER A 73 4.75 11.30 -14.82
C SER A 73 4.25 9.89 -14.50
N GLU A 74 4.54 9.41 -13.28
CA GLU A 74 4.14 8.10 -12.78
C GLU A 74 2.60 7.90 -12.74
N LEU A 75 1.81 8.98 -12.80
CA LEU A 75 0.34 8.89 -12.84
C LEU A 75 -0.17 8.27 -14.14
N TYR A 76 0.58 8.42 -15.23
CA TYR A 76 0.15 8.00 -16.57
C TYR A 76 1.03 6.89 -17.16
N VAL A 77 1.91 6.30 -16.36
CA VAL A 77 2.78 5.21 -16.81
C VAL A 77 1.93 4.02 -17.21
N ASN A 78 2.18 3.55 -18.42
CA ASN A 78 1.51 2.40 -18.97
C ASN A 78 1.98 1.12 -18.30
N LYS A 79 1.13 0.53 -17.44
CA LYS A 79 1.44 -0.73 -16.75
C LYS A 79 1.44 -1.94 -17.71
N ASN A 80 0.87 -1.80 -18.92
CA ASN A 80 0.79 -2.84 -19.94
C ASN A 80 1.52 -2.40 -21.22
N HIS A 81 2.63 -3.06 -21.56
CA HIS A 81 3.44 -2.74 -22.75
C HIS A 81 2.74 -2.90 -24.12
N HIS A 82 1.44 -3.18 -24.17
CA HIS A 82 0.68 -3.50 -25.38
C HIS A 82 -0.43 -2.50 -25.76
N SER A 83 -0.73 -1.49 -24.93
CA SER A 83 -1.69 -0.42 -25.24
C SER A 83 -1.01 0.95 -25.26
N SER A 84 -1.63 2.00 -25.76
CA SER A 84 -1.19 3.38 -25.46
C SER A 84 -1.58 3.74 -24.02
N SER A 85 -0.78 4.55 -23.33
CA SER A 85 -1.17 5.16 -22.06
C SER A 85 -2.39 6.07 -22.25
N GLN A 86 -3.15 6.33 -21.18
CA GLN A 86 -4.31 7.22 -21.26
C GLN A 86 -3.91 8.64 -21.69
N ILE A 87 -2.73 9.13 -21.27
CA ILE A 87 -2.25 10.46 -21.67
C ILE A 87 -1.85 10.52 -23.15
N GLU A 88 -1.28 9.45 -23.71
CA GLU A 88 -1.03 9.35 -25.15
C GLU A 88 -2.35 9.32 -25.95
N LEU A 89 -3.38 8.64 -25.45
CA LEU A 89 -4.72 8.68 -26.06
C LEU A 89 -5.33 10.08 -26.01
N VAL A 90 -5.15 10.82 -24.91
CA VAL A 90 -5.59 12.22 -24.83
C VAL A 90 -4.86 13.06 -25.88
N GLN A 91 -3.54 12.91 -26.02
CA GLN A 91 -2.75 13.64 -27.02
C GLN A 91 -3.18 13.32 -28.46
N GLN A 92 -3.39 12.04 -28.78
CA GLN A 92 -3.91 11.62 -30.08
C GLN A 92 -5.28 12.24 -30.38
N ASN A 93 -6.18 12.22 -29.39
CA ASN A 93 -7.52 12.79 -29.53
C ASN A 93 -7.50 14.32 -29.65
N ILE A 94 -6.61 15.01 -28.94
CA ILE A 94 -6.39 16.46 -29.10
C ILE A 94 -6.02 16.78 -30.56
N HIS A 95 -5.09 16.02 -31.14
CA HIS A 95 -4.66 16.23 -32.53
C HIS A 95 -5.79 16.00 -33.54
N VAL A 96 -6.55 14.91 -33.38
CA VAL A 96 -7.73 14.62 -34.21
C VAL A 96 -8.76 15.72 -34.09
N PHE A 97 -9.07 16.14 -32.86
CA PHE A 97 -10.06 17.16 -32.57
C PHE A 97 -9.68 18.53 -33.16
N MET A 98 -8.42 18.96 -33.01
CA MET A 98 -7.94 20.19 -33.63
C MET A 98 -8.03 20.14 -35.15
N THR A 99 -7.67 19.01 -35.76
CA THR A 99 -7.77 18.82 -37.22
C THR A 99 -9.22 18.96 -37.69
N GLN A 100 -10.16 18.36 -36.98
CA GLN A 100 -11.58 18.46 -37.27
C GLN A 100 -12.09 19.90 -37.11
N CYS A 101 -11.71 20.59 -36.04
CA CYS A 101 -12.10 21.98 -35.81
C CYS A 101 -11.59 22.90 -36.91
N MET A 102 -10.31 22.79 -37.28
CA MET A 102 -9.73 23.58 -38.37
C MET A 102 -10.37 23.25 -39.72
N THR A 103 -10.77 22.00 -39.95
CA THR A 103 -11.49 21.60 -41.17
C THR A 103 -12.90 22.20 -41.19
N LEU A 104 -13.62 22.16 -40.07
CA LEU A 104 -14.94 22.75 -39.93
C LEU A 104 -14.89 24.27 -40.14
N LEU A 105 -13.89 24.96 -39.57
CA LEU A 105 -13.67 26.39 -39.77
C LEU A 105 -13.42 26.72 -41.26
N LYS A 106 -12.59 25.94 -41.94
CA LYS A 106 -12.34 26.10 -43.40
C LYS A 106 -13.59 25.88 -44.24
N LEU A 107 -14.44 24.92 -43.87
CA LEU A 107 -15.69 24.60 -44.57
C LEU A 107 -16.78 25.65 -44.31
N ALA A 108 -16.85 26.20 -43.10
CA ALA A 108 -17.85 27.19 -42.71
C ALA A 108 -17.65 28.52 -43.45
N SER A 109 -16.40 28.93 -43.72
CA SER A 109 -16.08 29.91 -44.75
C SER A 109 -14.58 29.94 -45.04
N PRO A 110 -14.14 29.86 -46.31
CA PRO A 110 -12.73 29.89 -46.69
C PRO A 110 -11.96 31.17 -46.29
N SER A 111 -12.65 32.22 -45.83
CA SER A 111 -12.09 33.55 -45.56
C SER A 111 -12.81 34.35 -44.45
N MET A 112 -13.59 33.72 -43.56
CA MET A 112 -14.27 34.48 -42.49
C MET A 112 -13.27 34.98 -41.44
N PRO A 113 -13.34 36.27 -41.04
CA PRO A 113 -12.65 36.78 -39.86
C PRO A 113 -13.16 36.11 -38.57
N GLU A 114 -12.32 36.05 -37.53
CA GLU A 114 -12.66 35.51 -36.20
C GLU A 114 -13.86 36.22 -35.52
N SER A 115 -14.27 37.38 -36.04
CA SER A 115 -15.42 38.15 -35.53
C SER A 115 -16.79 37.58 -35.90
N GLU A 116 -16.86 36.61 -36.81
CA GLU A 116 -18.11 36.09 -37.35
C GLU A 116 -18.86 35.17 -36.35
N PRO A 117 -20.21 35.20 -36.31
CA PRO A 117 -21.00 34.45 -35.33
C PRO A 117 -20.74 32.94 -35.35
N TYR A 118 -20.46 32.38 -36.53
CA TYR A 118 -20.19 30.95 -36.71
C TYR A 118 -18.89 30.49 -36.04
N TYR A 119 -17.83 31.31 -36.10
CA TYR A 119 -16.57 31.03 -35.42
C TYR A 119 -16.79 30.93 -33.91
N LYS A 120 -17.54 31.88 -33.33
CA LYS A 120 -17.89 31.88 -31.90
C LYS A 120 -18.73 30.69 -31.47
N ILE A 121 -19.64 30.21 -32.34
CA ILE A 121 -20.44 29.00 -32.06
C ILE A 121 -19.53 27.77 -32.03
N ILE A 122 -18.62 27.64 -33.00
CA ILE A 122 -17.67 26.53 -33.07
C ILE A 122 -16.75 26.54 -31.84
N ASP A 123 -16.17 27.70 -31.51
CA ASP A 123 -15.30 27.86 -30.35
C ASP A 123 -16.00 27.48 -29.03
N ARG A 124 -17.26 27.90 -28.85
CA ARG A 124 -18.07 27.49 -27.68
C ARG A 124 -18.39 26.00 -27.66
N LEU A 125 -18.65 25.39 -28.81
CA LEU A 125 -18.90 23.95 -28.90
C LEU A 125 -17.65 23.16 -28.51
N VAL A 126 -16.47 23.64 -28.94
CA VAL A 126 -15.17 23.10 -28.53
C VAL A 126 -15.01 23.18 -27.02
N GLU A 127 -15.15 24.38 -26.46
CA GLU A 127 -15.03 24.61 -25.02
C GLU A 127 -15.98 23.70 -24.23
N THR A 128 -17.24 23.61 -24.66
CA THR A 128 -18.27 22.78 -24.01
C THR A 128 -17.93 21.30 -24.08
N ALA A 129 -17.47 20.80 -25.24
CA ALA A 129 -17.09 19.40 -25.41
C ALA A 129 -15.91 19.02 -24.50
N VAL A 130 -14.92 19.92 -24.36
CA VAL A 130 -13.80 19.72 -23.44
C VAL A 130 -14.28 19.62 -22.00
N TYR A 131 -15.13 20.54 -21.53
CA TYR A 131 -15.63 20.47 -20.15
C TYR A 131 -16.46 19.21 -19.92
N ILE A 132 -17.37 18.86 -20.83
CA ILE A 132 -18.17 17.64 -20.69
C ILE A 132 -17.26 16.42 -20.61
N GLY A 133 -16.28 16.31 -21.52
CA GLY A 133 -15.32 15.21 -21.52
C GLY A 133 -14.47 15.15 -20.26
N TYR A 134 -14.03 16.31 -19.75
CA TYR A 134 -13.18 16.38 -18.56
C TYR A 134 -13.95 16.11 -17.27
N TYR A 135 -15.15 16.67 -17.10
CA TYR A 135 -16.02 16.40 -15.94
C TYR A 135 -16.56 14.97 -15.95
N ALA A 136 -16.94 14.43 -17.11
CA ALA A 136 -17.46 13.07 -17.22
C ALA A 136 -16.36 12.00 -17.15
N GLY A 137 -15.18 12.32 -17.70
CA GLY A 137 -14.05 11.41 -17.80
C GLY A 137 -12.88 11.86 -16.96
N SER A 138 -13.09 12.31 -15.71
CA SER A 138 -12.03 12.81 -14.83
C SER A 138 -10.98 11.71 -14.53
N ASN A 139 -10.10 11.47 -15.51
CA ASN A 139 -9.02 10.51 -15.52
C ASN A 139 -8.04 10.84 -14.40
N ASP A 140 -7.91 12.13 -14.09
CA ASP A 140 -7.14 12.62 -12.96
C ASP A 140 -7.77 12.15 -11.64
N THR A 141 -9.08 12.32 -11.45
CA THR A 141 -9.74 11.85 -10.22
C THR A 141 -9.72 10.33 -10.09
N LEU A 142 -9.90 9.57 -11.18
CA LEU A 142 -9.82 8.10 -11.17
C LEU A 142 -8.40 7.62 -10.83
N ALA A 143 -7.36 8.12 -11.49
CA ALA A 143 -5.97 7.74 -11.21
C ALA A 143 -5.54 8.14 -9.78
N LEU A 144 -6.00 9.30 -9.29
CA LEU A 144 -5.80 9.73 -7.92
C LEU A 144 -6.55 8.83 -6.94
N THR A 145 -7.83 8.56 -7.21
CA THR A 145 -8.67 7.72 -6.35
C THR A 145 -8.13 6.30 -6.29
N ASP A 146 -7.69 5.72 -7.40
CA ASP A 146 -7.07 4.40 -7.47
C ASP A 146 -5.74 4.40 -6.71
N ARG A 147 -4.86 5.37 -6.94
CA ARG A 147 -3.59 5.48 -6.18
C ARG A 147 -3.83 5.64 -4.67
N TYR A 148 -4.82 6.42 -4.25
CA TYR A 148 -5.14 6.58 -2.82
C TYR A 148 -5.94 5.42 -2.24
N THR A 149 -6.69 4.70 -3.06
CA THR A 149 -7.35 3.45 -2.67
C THR A 149 -6.31 2.36 -2.52
N ASP A 150 -5.35 2.26 -3.42
CA ASP A 150 -4.21 1.35 -3.37
C ASP A 150 -3.27 1.70 -2.22
N LEU A 151 -2.92 2.99 -2.01
CA LEU A 151 -2.14 3.43 -0.84
C LEU A 151 -2.92 3.28 0.46
N GLY A 152 -4.23 3.49 0.43
CA GLY A 152 -5.13 3.29 1.56
C GLY A 152 -5.20 1.82 1.94
N PHE A 153 -5.37 0.94 0.95
CA PHE A 153 -5.31 -0.51 1.06
C PHE A 153 -3.92 -0.97 1.49
N GLU A 154 -2.85 -0.40 0.94
CA GLU A 154 -1.48 -0.73 1.33
C GLU A 154 -1.19 -0.26 2.76
N ALA A 155 -1.73 0.88 3.18
CA ALA A 155 -1.58 1.36 4.56
C ALA A 155 -2.45 0.60 5.57
N THR A 156 -3.61 0.08 5.17
CA THR A 156 -4.56 -0.61 6.07
C THR A 156 -4.43 -2.12 6.06
N VAL A 157 -4.08 -2.72 4.93
CA VAL A 157 -4.07 -4.18 4.68
C VAL A 157 -2.64 -4.70 4.55
N THR A 158 -1.78 -4.06 3.76
CA THR A 158 -0.46 -4.64 3.40
C THR A 158 0.65 -4.25 4.39
N ARG A 159 0.69 -2.99 4.83
CA ARG A 159 1.48 -2.53 5.98
C ARG A 159 0.77 -2.97 7.25
N THR A 160 0.88 -4.27 7.52
CA THR A 160 0.55 -4.88 8.81
C THR A 160 0.72 -3.86 9.94
N GLN A 161 -0.42 -3.51 10.55
CA GLN A 161 -0.55 -2.54 11.65
C GLN A 161 0.73 -2.52 12.48
N ALA A 162 1.39 -1.37 12.64
CA ALA A 162 2.60 -1.24 13.44
C ALA A 162 2.44 -1.86 14.86
N GLY A 163 1.21 -1.92 15.38
CA GLY A 163 0.85 -2.68 16.57
C GLY A 163 0.99 -4.20 16.46
N GLY A 164 0.66 -4.81 15.33
CA GLY A 164 0.88 -6.22 15.02
C GLY A 164 2.36 -6.59 14.89
N GLN A 165 3.16 -5.78 14.21
CA GLN A 165 4.62 -5.98 14.12
C GLN A 165 5.32 -5.78 15.48
N GLY A 166 4.93 -4.76 16.24
CA GLY A 166 5.41 -4.55 17.61
C GLY A 166 5.01 -5.67 18.58
N LYS A 167 3.79 -6.22 18.42
CA LYS A 167 3.32 -7.40 19.16
C LYS A 167 4.07 -8.67 18.76
N ALA A 168 4.44 -8.86 17.48
CA ALA A 168 5.18 -10.02 17.02
C ALA A 168 6.64 -9.99 17.48
N LYS A 169 7.33 -8.84 17.37
CA LYS A 169 8.72 -8.64 17.80
C LYS A 169 8.94 -8.97 19.28
N LYS A 170 7.99 -8.61 20.16
CA LYS A 170 8.10 -8.92 21.61
C LYS A 170 7.98 -10.41 21.95
N THR A 171 7.40 -11.24 21.08
CA THR A 171 7.21 -12.68 21.33
C THR A 171 8.08 -13.58 20.48
N ILE A 172 8.92 -13.01 19.61
CA ILE A 172 9.70 -13.81 18.65
C ILE A 172 10.74 -14.68 19.35
N CYS A 173 11.45 -14.13 20.34
CA CYS A 173 12.42 -14.86 21.16
C CYS A 173 11.77 -16.03 21.93
N LEU A 174 10.54 -15.85 22.41
CA LEU A 174 9.80 -16.92 23.07
C LEU A 174 9.36 -18.01 22.08
N LYS A 175 8.94 -17.62 20.87
CA LYS A 175 8.60 -18.57 19.81
C LYS A 175 9.84 -19.37 19.37
N GLU A 176 10.98 -18.71 19.22
CA GLU A 176 12.27 -19.34 18.90
C GLU A 176 12.69 -20.33 19.98
N LEU A 177 12.58 -19.96 21.27
CA LEU A 177 12.82 -20.87 22.39
C LEU A 177 11.91 -22.11 22.33
N VAL A 178 10.62 -21.92 22.05
CA VAL A 178 9.66 -23.03 21.92
C VAL A 178 10.05 -23.98 20.78
N ILE A 179 10.47 -23.44 19.64
CA ILE A 179 10.94 -24.23 18.51
C ILE A 179 12.22 -24.99 18.87
N GLU A 180 13.14 -24.36 19.60
CA GLU A 180 14.38 -24.99 20.07
C GLU A 180 14.09 -26.14 21.05
N MET A 181 13.16 -25.94 22.00
CA MET A 181 12.71 -26.99 22.91
C MET A 181 12.08 -28.17 22.16
N ALA A 182 11.24 -27.90 21.16
CA ALA A 182 10.63 -28.94 20.35
C ALA A 182 11.68 -29.71 19.52
N ASN A 183 12.65 -29.02 18.92
CA ASN A 183 13.75 -29.64 18.20
C ASN A 183 14.65 -30.47 19.13
N CYS A 184 14.89 -30.02 20.36
CA CYS A 184 15.62 -30.82 21.36
C CYS A 184 14.97 -32.18 21.62
N ILE A 185 13.63 -32.27 21.52
CA ILE A 185 12.89 -33.53 21.65
C ILE A 185 12.95 -34.35 20.35
N TYR A 186 12.75 -33.71 19.19
CA TYR A 186 12.69 -34.43 17.92
C TYR A 186 14.05 -34.90 17.41
N LEU A 187 15.15 -34.28 17.84
CA LEU A 187 16.51 -34.71 17.54
C LEU A 187 17.03 -35.78 18.51
N ASP A 188 16.30 -36.04 19.60
CA ASP A 188 16.65 -37.09 20.55
C ASP A 188 16.13 -38.45 20.05
N PRO A 189 17.00 -39.46 19.84
CA PRO A 189 16.59 -40.80 19.40
C PRO A 189 15.53 -41.46 20.29
N ASP A 190 15.56 -41.18 21.60
CA ASP A 190 14.64 -41.77 22.58
C ASP A 190 13.28 -41.05 22.59
N CYS A 191 13.20 -39.84 22.04
CA CYS A 191 12.01 -39.01 22.09
C CYS A 191 11.42 -38.61 20.73
N VAL A 192 12.08 -38.95 19.61
CA VAL A 192 11.67 -38.57 18.24
C VAL A 192 10.23 -38.98 17.88
N ALA A 193 9.73 -40.07 18.48
CA ALA A 193 8.35 -40.56 18.29
C ALA A 193 7.27 -39.75 19.03
N ALA A 194 7.63 -38.74 19.82
CA ALA A 194 6.68 -37.92 20.60
C ALA A 194 5.62 -37.26 19.71
N SER A 195 4.36 -37.22 20.17
CA SER A 195 3.29 -36.46 19.50
C SER A 195 3.52 -34.95 19.64
N LYS A 196 2.98 -34.15 18.71
CA LYS A 196 3.13 -32.67 18.78
C LYS A 196 2.35 -32.12 19.97
N GLU A 197 1.25 -32.77 20.30
CA GLU A 197 0.38 -32.49 21.43
C GLU A 197 1.13 -32.67 22.76
N ASN A 198 1.83 -33.79 22.96
CA ASN A 198 2.60 -34.05 24.18
C ASN A 198 3.82 -33.13 24.32
N VAL A 199 4.46 -32.78 23.20
CA VAL A 199 5.58 -31.83 23.19
C VAL A 199 5.09 -30.42 23.55
N ALA A 200 3.98 -29.98 22.96
CA ALA A 200 3.37 -28.69 23.29
C ALA A 200 2.96 -28.62 24.76
N GLU A 201 2.37 -29.70 25.30
CA GLU A 201 2.00 -29.78 26.71
C GLU A 201 3.23 -29.73 27.63
N ALA A 202 4.28 -30.49 27.31
CA ALA A 202 5.50 -30.48 28.10
C ALA A 202 6.13 -29.09 28.15
N ILE A 203 6.25 -28.42 26.99
CA ILE A 203 6.79 -27.06 26.88
C ILE A 203 5.92 -26.05 27.64
N TYR A 204 4.59 -26.16 27.54
CA TYR A 204 3.64 -25.34 28.30
C TYR A 204 3.97 -25.37 29.80
N TRP A 205 4.12 -26.56 30.37
CA TRP A 205 4.43 -26.71 31.79
C TRP A 205 5.79 -26.13 32.17
N ILE A 206 6.82 -26.30 31.32
CA ILE A 206 8.15 -25.72 31.56
C ILE A 206 8.09 -24.19 31.59
N ILE A 207 7.42 -23.56 30.62
CA ILE A 207 7.33 -22.10 30.53
C ILE A 207 6.45 -21.53 31.66
N ARG A 208 5.36 -22.22 32.00
CA ARG A 208 4.51 -21.86 33.15
C ARG A 208 5.28 -21.91 34.47
N ASP A 209 5.98 -23.01 34.75
CA ASP A 209 6.80 -23.17 35.96
C ASP A 209 7.90 -22.09 36.04
N PHE A 210 8.52 -21.77 34.91
CA PHE A 210 9.52 -20.70 34.79
C PHE A 210 8.91 -19.31 35.07
N SER A 211 7.76 -19.01 34.48
CA SER A 211 7.09 -17.71 34.58
C SER A 211 6.57 -17.42 36.00
N ALA A 212 6.13 -18.46 36.72
CA ALA A 212 5.64 -18.34 38.09
C ALA A 212 6.70 -17.87 39.11
N LYS A 213 8.00 -17.96 38.77
CA LYS A 213 9.10 -17.54 39.65
C LYS A 213 9.14 -16.02 39.76
N GLY A 214 9.16 -15.50 41.00
CA GLY A 214 9.02 -14.06 41.30
C GLY A 214 9.95 -13.13 40.51
N THR A 215 11.19 -13.55 40.24
CA THR A 215 12.20 -12.79 39.49
C THR A 215 11.92 -12.69 37.98
N ASN A 216 11.01 -13.51 37.44
CA ASN A 216 10.77 -13.64 36.00
C ASN A 216 9.50 -12.89 35.54
N LYS A 217 8.72 -12.35 36.48
CA LYS A 217 7.45 -11.64 36.22
C LYS A 217 7.61 -10.39 35.34
N GLY A 218 8.82 -9.80 35.29
CA GLY A 218 9.12 -8.59 34.52
C GLY A 218 9.65 -8.82 33.10
N ILE A 219 9.79 -10.07 32.65
CA ILE A 219 10.35 -10.36 31.32
C ILE A 219 9.39 -9.92 30.22
N SER A 220 9.87 -9.03 29.33
CA SER A 220 9.06 -8.35 28.32
C SER A 220 8.31 -9.32 27.38
N ALA A 221 8.93 -10.45 27.04
CA ALA A 221 8.34 -11.48 26.18
C ALA A 221 7.17 -12.23 26.82
N LEU A 222 7.14 -12.31 28.16
CA LEU A 222 6.09 -12.98 28.93
C LEU A 222 4.92 -12.04 29.23
N LEU A 223 5.17 -10.73 29.35
CA LEU A 223 4.15 -9.73 29.71
C LEU A 223 2.97 -9.63 28.74
N LYS A 224 3.10 -10.12 27.51
CA LYS A 224 2.03 -10.08 26.49
C LYS A 224 0.90 -11.08 26.77
N PHE A 225 1.16 -12.14 27.52
CA PHE A 225 0.16 -13.15 27.83
C PHE A 225 -0.53 -12.82 29.15
N SER A 226 -1.84 -13.04 29.22
CA SER A 226 -2.65 -12.78 30.42
C SER A 226 -2.08 -13.49 31.65
N ASP A 227 -1.70 -14.75 31.50
CA ASP A 227 -1.11 -15.57 32.56
C ASP A 227 0.43 -15.55 32.58
N ARG A 228 1.03 -14.60 31.85
CA ARG A 228 2.49 -14.47 31.69
C ARG A 228 3.16 -15.68 31.04
N HIS A 229 2.42 -16.52 30.33
CA HIS A 229 2.93 -17.58 29.47
C HIS A 229 1.93 -17.87 28.33
N PRO A 230 2.38 -18.37 27.17
CA PRO A 230 1.48 -18.81 26.11
C PRO A 230 0.64 -20.01 26.55
N GLU A 231 -0.58 -20.10 26.03
CA GLU A 231 -1.43 -21.29 26.17
C GLU A 231 -0.86 -22.46 25.36
N GLN A 232 -1.18 -23.70 25.77
CA GLN A 232 -0.75 -24.91 25.07
C GLN A 232 -1.13 -24.89 23.57
N HIS A 233 -2.32 -24.41 23.22
CA HIS A 233 -2.75 -24.32 21.82
C HIS A 233 -1.86 -23.37 21.00
N THR A 234 -1.42 -22.26 21.60
CA THR A 234 -0.49 -21.31 20.97
C THR A 234 0.87 -21.96 20.71
N ILE A 235 1.40 -22.69 21.71
CA ILE A 235 2.66 -23.43 21.59
C ILE A 235 2.55 -24.51 20.50
N TYR A 236 1.44 -25.25 20.48
CA TYR A 236 1.15 -26.25 19.45
C TYR A 236 1.21 -25.64 18.04
N ASN A 237 0.55 -24.49 17.83
CA ASN A 237 0.56 -23.81 16.54
C ASN A 237 1.96 -23.37 16.11
N TRP A 238 2.83 -22.97 17.05
CA TRP A 238 4.22 -22.61 16.74
C TRP A 238 5.07 -23.80 16.31
N ILE A 239 4.83 -24.99 16.86
CA ILE A 239 5.59 -26.20 16.53
C ILE A 239 4.92 -27.07 15.45
N LYS A 240 3.69 -26.72 15.05
CA LYS A 240 2.89 -27.47 14.06
C LYS A 240 3.63 -27.63 12.73
N THR A 241 4.43 -26.65 12.33
CA THR A 241 5.18 -26.68 11.07
C THR A 241 6.53 -27.39 11.16
N ILE A 242 6.96 -27.84 12.35
CA ILE A 242 8.23 -28.57 12.48
C ILE A 242 8.12 -29.94 11.82
N THR A 243 9.03 -30.21 10.89
CA THR A 243 9.19 -31.52 10.24
C THR A 243 9.96 -32.44 11.17
N LYS A 244 9.36 -33.57 11.56
CA LYS A 244 10.03 -34.57 12.40
C LYS A 244 11.04 -35.35 11.54
N PRO A 245 12.25 -35.62 12.05
CA PRO A 245 13.16 -36.52 11.35
C PRO A 245 12.54 -37.92 11.25
N VAL A 246 12.89 -38.64 10.17
CA VAL A 246 12.36 -39.98 9.92
C VAL A 246 12.90 -40.94 10.98
N ASN A 247 12.02 -41.44 11.82
CA ASN A 247 12.38 -42.43 12.83
C ASN A 247 12.54 -43.81 12.19
N ARG A 248 13.77 -44.19 11.88
CA ARG A 248 14.08 -45.48 11.21
C ARG A 248 13.96 -46.69 12.16
N LEU A 249 13.99 -46.47 13.47
CA LEU A 249 13.79 -47.49 14.49
C LEU A 249 12.37 -47.35 15.06
N LYS A 250 11.64 -48.45 15.25
CA LYS A 250 10.33 -48.40 15.92
C LYS A 250 10.52 -48.16 17.43
N THR A 251 10.87 -46.93 17.81
CA THR A 251 10.90 -46.54 19.22
C THR A 251 9.48 -46.31 19.74
N PRO A 252 9.15 -46.80 20.95
CA PRO A 252 7.84 -46.56 21.55
C PRO A 252 7.64 -45.06 21.78
N LYS A 253 6.38 -44.60 21.74
CA LYS A 253 6.06 -43.20 22.01
C LYS A 253 6.43 -42.85 23.45
N PRO A 254 7.28 -41.83 23.69
CA PRO A 254 7.67 -41.45 25.04
C PRO A 254 6.46 -40.89 25.80
N SER A 255 6.41 -41.14 27.11
CA SER A 255 5.40 -40.55 27.99
C SER A 255 5.66 -39.05 28.20
N LEU A 256 4.61 -38.30 28.57
CA LEU A 256 4.74 -36.87 28.89
C LEU A 256 5.79 -36.59 29.97
N ALA A 257 5.90 -37.48 30.96
CA ALA A 257 6.88 -37.37 32.04
C ALA A 257 8.33 -37.44 31.52
N VAL A 258 8.60 -38.35 30.57
CA VAL A 258 9.92 -38.48 29.93
C VAL A 258 10.28 -37.21 29.17
N ILE A 259 9.35 -36.67 28.38
CA ILE A 259 9.54 -35.43 27.61
C ILE A 259 9.80 -34.24 28.55
N LYS A 260 9.01 -34.11 29.63
CA LYS A 260 9.20 -33.06 30.65
C LYS A 260 10.57 -33.18 31.34
N ALA A 261 10.98 -34.38 31.72
CA ALA A 261 12.27 -34.61 32.37
C ALA A 261 13.45 -34.25 31.46
N LYS A 262 13.38 -34.60 30.16
CA LYS A 262 14.37 -34.21 29.17
C LYS A 262 14.46 -32.69 29.03
N LEU A 263 13.32 -32.02 28.85
CA LEU A 263 13.28 -30.56 28.73
C LEU A 263 13.82 -29.86 29.98
N LYS A 264 13.48 -30.33 31.20
CA LYS A 264 14.02 -29.77 32.46
C LYS A 264 15.54 -29.89 32.56
N ARG A 265 16.13 -30.96 32.03
CA ARG A 265 17.59 -31.15 32.00
C ARG A 265 18.26 -30.24 30.95
N SER A 266 17.64 -30.10 29.78
CA SER A 266 18.22 -29.32 28.67
C SER A 266 18.02 -27.81 28.79
N PHE A 267 16.96 -27.36 29.48
CA PHE A 267 16.57 -25.96 29.60
C PHE A 267 16.38 -25.58 31.06
N THR A 268 17.49 -25.24 31.72
CA THR A 268 17.49 -24.64 33.06
C THR A 268 16.88 -23.23 33.03
N ASP A 269 16.43 -22.73 34.17
CA ASP A 269 15.88 -21.36 34.27
C ASP A 269 16.85 -20.30 33.73
N LYS A 270 18.15 -20.47 33.97
CA LYS A 270 19.17 -19.56 33.48
C LYS A 270 19.21 -19.51 31.95
N GLN A 271 19.13 -20.68 31.30
CA GLN A 271 19.12 -20.81 29.84
C GLN A 271 17.83 -20.27 29.22
N ILE A 272 16.69 -20.55 29.85
CA ILE A 272 15.41 -19.99 29.43
C ILE A 272 15.50 -18.46 29.52
N SER A 273 15.89 -17.94 30.68
CA SER A 273 16.01 -16.50 30.91
C SER A 273 16.96 -15.80 29.93
N SER A 274 18.08 -16.40 29.53
CA SER A 274 19.01 -15.77 28.58
C SER A 274 18.48 -15.71 27.15
N LYS A 275 17.52 -16.57 26.80
CA LYS A 275 16.96 -16.66 25.44
C LYS A 275 15.74 -15.77 25.22
N ILE A 276 15.08 -15.30 26.29
CA ILE A 276 13.80 -14.56 26.19
C ILE A 276 13.79 -13.21 26.93
N LYS A 277 14.93 -12.81 27.53
CA LYS A 277 15.16 -11.45 28.02
C LYS A 277 15.47 -10.52 26.85
#